data_AF-A0A3M9ZK70-F1
#
_entry.id   AF-A0A3M9ZK70-F1
#
_cell.length_a   1.000
_cell.length_b   1.000
_cell.length_c   1.000
_cell.angle_alpha   90.00
_cell.angle_beta   90.00
_cell.angle_gamma   90.00
#
_symmetry.space_group_name_H-M   'P 1'
#
loop_
_entity.id
_entity.type
_entity.pdbx_description
1 polymer ?
#
loop_
_entity_poly.entity_id
_entity_poly.type
_entity_poly.pdbx_seq_one_letter_code
_entity_poly.pdbx_strand_id
1 'polypeptide(L)'
;MREIVVHDWQARAGIDVAALAAFLGRALGVEASPVSGGAGMRPDGAGGALGACRVADVKRPFWRQRGEAPRDGGVALYDGHELLRLALAVAGPGASPRGALHVMVTDLLVGTYDDADARYHARPVVASNPSLLSTASAVWGPARSRRYYGEAMAARASGGDGAAVEAAHAAEHLVEGDARMAAAIRGYAMQAAMYALTGEAFCDDASCCLHDAHWQSGVLSAVASGQLCAAHGAAIGGLT
;
A
#
# COMPACT_ATOMS: atom_id res chain seq x y z
N MET A 1 -14.13 12.25 -10.96
CA MET A 1 -12.77 11.88 -11.43
C MET A 1 -12.84 11.67 -12.94
N ARG A 2 -11.95 12.26 -13.74
CA ARG A 2 -11.99 12.17 -15.22
C ARG A 2 -10.99 11.16 -15.78
N GLU A 3 -9.85 11.03 -15.12
CA GLU A 3 -8.80 10.09 -15.50
C GLU A 3 -8.10 9.51 -14.26
N ILE A 4 -7.39 8.41 -14.46
CA ILE A 4 -6.51 7.78 -13.49
C ILE A 4 -5.12 7.69 -14.10
N VAL A 5 -4.10 8.08 -13.33
CA VAL A 5 -2.71 7.96 -13.74
C VAL A 5 -1.99 7.06 -12.75
N VAL A 6 -1.47 5.93 -13.21
CA VAL A 6 -0.76 4.95 -12.38
C VAL A 6 0.75 5.10 -12.58
N HIS A 7 1.47 5.50 -11.53
CA HIS A 7 2.89 5.79 -11.56
C HIS A 7 3.70 4.61 -11.01
N ASP A 8 4.70 4.17 -11.77
CA ASP A 8 5.71 3.22 -11.28
C ASP A 8 6.74 3.95 -10.40
N TRP A 9 6.53 3.81 -9.10
CA TRP A 9 7.35 4.36 -8.02
C TRP A 9 8.22 3.30 -7.32
N GLN A 10 8.34 2.10 -7.92
CA GLN A 10 9.04 1.00 -7.29
C GLN A 10 10.57 1.15 -7.45
N ALA A 11 11.30 0.90 -6.37
CA ALA A 11 12.76 0.79 -6.43
C ALA A 11 13.20 -0.49 -7.18
N ARG A 12 12.37 -1.54 -7.14
CA ARG A 12 12.57 -2.82 -7.84
C ARG A 12 11.33 -3.16 -8.68
N ALA A 13 11.55 -3.86 -9.79
CA ALA A 13 10.43 -4.35 -10.61
C ALA A 13 9.52 -5.29 -9.79
N GLY A 14 8.20 -5.12 -9.88
CA GLY A 14 7.27 -6.04 -9.23
C GLY A 14 5.82 -5.98 -9.71
N ILE A 15 5.24 -4.78 -9.85
CA ILE A 15 3.85 -4.60 -10.28
C ILE A 15 3.82 -4.05 -11.70
N ASP A 16 3.11 -4.73 -12.58
CA ASP A 16 2.79 -4.20 -13.91
C ASP A 16 1.78 -3.05 -13.77
N VAL A 17 2.28 -1.82 -13.83
CA VAL A 17 1.45 -0.61 -13.72
C VAL A 17 0.51 -0.42 -14.91
N ALA A 18 0.84 -0.96 -16.09
CA ALA A 18 -0.04 -0.92 -17.25
C ALA A 18 -1.25 -1.84 -17.06
N ALA A 19 -1.01 -3.05 -16.55
CA ALA A 19 -2.09 -3.97 -16.17
C ALA A 19 -2.97 -3.39 -15.04
N LEU A 20 -2.36 -2.71 -14.06
CA LEU A 20 -3.09 -2.05 -12.98
C LEU A 20 -3.95 -0.88 -13.49
N ALA A 21 -3.40 -0.01 -14.35
CA ALA A 21 -4.15 1.07 -14.99
C ALA A 21 -5.34 0.51 -15.79
N ALA A 22 -5.10 -0.49 -16.64
CA ALA A 22 -6.16 -1.13 -17.43
C ALA A 22 -7.25 -1.76 -16.55
N PHE A 23 -6.90 -2.33 -15.40
CA PHE A 23 -7.86 -2.82 -14.42
C PHE A 23 -8.73 -1.69 -13.87
N LEU A 24 -8.12 -0.61 -13.36
CA LEU A 24 -8.85 0.51 -12.76
C LEU A 24 -9.77 1.20 -13.79
N GLY A 25 -9.29 1.40 -15.01
CA GLY A 25 -10.08 2.02 -16.07
C GLY A 25 -11.32 1.20 -16.42
N ARG A 26 -11.20 -0.13 -16.49
CA ARG A 26 -12.36 -1.03 -16.69
C ARG A 26 -13.29 -1.04 -15.48
N ALA A 27 -12.75 -1.09 -14.27
CA ALA A 27 -13.54 -1.19 -13.05
C ALA A 27 -14.38 0.06 -12.79
N LEU A 28 -13.88 1.24 -13.19
CA LEU A 28 -14.47 2.53 -12.87
C LEU A 28 -15.06 3.25 -14.08
N GLY A 29 -14.92 2.69 -15.29
CA GLY A 29 -15.42 3.31 -16.52
C GLY A 29 -14.74 4.65 -16.86
N VAL A 30 -13.48 4.83 -16.46
CA VAL A 30 -12.70 6.06 -16.70
C VAL A 30 -11.41 5.76 -17.47
N GLU A 31 -10.87 6.76 -18.16
CA GLU A 31 -9.57 6.62 -18.79
C GLU A 31 -8.49 6.39 -17.73
N ALA A 32 -7.60 5.43 -17.98
CA ALA A 32 -6.51 5.11 -17.06
C ALA A 32 -5.21 4.87 -17.84
N SER A 33 -4.15 5.61 -17.47
CA SER A 33 -2.86 5.58 -18.16
C SER A 33 -1.71 5.20 -17.20
N PRO A 34 -0.77 4.34 -17.63
CA PRO A 34 0.45 4.09 -16.89
C PRO A 34 1.53 5.13 -17.17
N VAL A 35 2.35 5.42 -16.17
CA VAL A 35 3.58 6.21 -16.28
C VAL A 35 4.73 5.37 -15.73
N SER A 36 5.72 5.07 -16.59
CA SER A 36 6.87 4.21 -16.28
C SER A 36 8.19 4.95 -16.47
N GLY A 37 9.27 4.43 -15.86
CA GLY A 37 10.64 4.81 -16.21
C GLY A 37 11.14 6.15 -15.64
N GLY A 38 10.78 6.50 -14.41
CA GLY A 38 11.28 7.72 -13.74
C GLY A 38 10.63 9.02 -14.22
N ALA A 39 9.89 8.99 -15.33
CA ALA A 39 8.99 10.08 -15.69
C ALA A 39 7.88 10.25 -14.62
N GLY A 40 7.53 11.49 -14.30
CA GLY A 40 6.43 11.80 -13.37
C GLY A 40 6.89 12.17 -11.95
N MET A 41 6.21 11.64 -10.94
CA MET A 41 6.38 12.05 -9.53
C MET A 41 7.68 11.54 -8.88
N ARG A 42 8.39 10.60 -9.49
CA ARG A 42 9.53 9.90 -8.85
C ARG A 42 10.80 10.76 -8.88
N PRO A 43 11.53 10.95 -7.76
CA PRO A 43 12.77 11.71 -7.76
C PRO A 43 13.88 11.03 -8.58
N ASP A 44 14.60 11.79 -9.40
CA ASP A 44 15.82 11.36 -10.09
C ASP A 44 16.97 11.12 -9.09
N GLY A 45 17.77 10.06 -9.29
CA GLY A 45 19.01 9.83 -8.48
C GLY A 45 18.77 9.42 -7.01
N ALA A 46 17.77 8.59 -6.76
CA ALA A 46 17.05 8.41 -5.50
C ALA A 46 17.76 7.71 -4.32
N GLY A 47 18.85 8.29 -3.81
CA GLY A 47 19.39 7.95 -2.48
C GLY A 47 18.96 8.95 -1.39
N GLY A 48 19.32 10.22 -1.56
CA GLY A 48 19.20 11.24 -0.51
C GLY A 48 17.77 11.67 -0.21
N ALA A 49 16.96 11.96 -1.23
CA ALA A 49 15.59 12.46 -1.04
C ALA A 49 14.65 11.41 -0.43
N LEU A 50 14.71 10.16 -0.91
CA LEU A 50 13.97 9.05 -0.28
C LEU A 50 14.48 8.77 1.13
N GLY A 51 15.80 8.83 1.34
CA GLY A 51 16.41 8.67 2.67
C GLY A 51 15.89 9.67 3.69
N ALA A 52 15.58 10.90 3.26
CA ALA A 52 15.02 11.94 4.11
C ALA A 52 13.58 11.66 4.58
N CYS A 53 12.88 10.68 4.01
CA CYS A 53 11.55 10.24 4.43
C CYS A 53 11.57 9.03 5.38
N ARG A 54 12.75 8.52 5.76
CA ARG A 54 12.88 7.35 6.64
C ARG A 54 12.46 7.69 8.07
N VAL A 55 11.70 6.79 8.67
CA VAL A 55 11.30 6.81 10.08
C VAL A 55 12.46 6.31 10.93
N ALA A 56 12.90 7.10 11.91
CA ALA A 56 13.99 6.75 12.80
C ALA A 56 13.53 6.04 14.09
N ASP A 57 12.37 6.44 14.61
CA ASP A 57 11.69 5.88 15.76
C ASP A 57 10.19 5.76 15.47
N VAL A 58 9.72 4.52 15.43
CA VAL A 58 8.31 4.19 15.17
C VAL A 58 7.36 4.69 16.26
N LYS A 59 7.84 5.12 17.43
CA LYS A 59 7.03 5.64 18.54
C LYS A 59 6.97 7.17 18.60
N ARG A 60 7.51 7.85 17.60
CA ARG A 60 7.48 9.32 17.51
C ARG A 60 6.89 9.72 16.17
N PRO A 61 6.09 10.78 16.10
CA PRO A 61 5.60 11.28 14.81
C PRO A 61 6.76 11.86 13.98
N PHE A 62 6.62 11.84 12.65
CA PHE A 62 7.71 12.22 11.73
C PHE A 62 8.34 13.59 12.03
N TRP A 63 7.52 14.61 12.26
CA TRP A 63 8.00 15.98 12.48
C TRP A 63 8.89 16.13 13.71
N ARG A 64 8.82 15.20 14.67
CA ARG A 64 9.70 15.19 15.84
C ARG A 64 11.05 14.54 15.59
N GLN A 65 11.21 13.80 14.49
CA GLN A 65 12.38 12.98 14.18
C GLN A 65 12.99 13.29 12.80
N ARG A 66 12.53 14.35 12.15
CA ARG A 66 12.98 14.75 10.82
C ARG A 66 14.50 15.02 10.85
N GLY A 67 15.24 14.35 9.97
CA GLY A 67 16.71 14.48 9.88
C GLY A 67 17.49 13.62 10.87
N GLU A 68 16.82 12.86 11.74
CA GLU A 68 17.48 11.85 12.56
C GLU A 68 17.84 10.64 11.70
N ALA A 69 19.02 10.07 11.93
CA ALA A 69 19.42 8.83 11.28
C ALA A 69 18.55 7.68 11.81
N PRO A 70 18.06 6.77 10.94
CA PRO A 70 17.38 5.57 11.40
C PRO A 70 18.26 4.75 12.33
N ARG A 71 17.65 4.10 13.33
CA ARG A 71 18.39 3.11 14.12
C ARG A 71 18.84 1.97 13.21
N ASP A 72 20.11 1.60 13.30
CA ASP A 72 20.69 0.53 12.49
C ASP A 72 20.03 -0.83 12.75
N GLY A 73 19.99 -1.69 11.73
CA GLY A 73 19.69 -3.13 11.85
C GLY A 73 18.27 -3.60 11.52
N GLY A 74 17.38 -2.73 11.03
CA GLY A 74 16.01 -3.08 10.63
C GLY A 74 15.64 -2.75 9.19
N VAL A 75 14.51 -3.27 8.70
CA VAL A 75 13.92 -2.87 7.42
C VAL A 75 13.51 -1.39 7.51
N ALA A 76 13.96 -0.58 6.55
CA ALA A 76 13.67 0.85 6.55
C ALA A 76 12.17 1.10 6.33
N LEU A 77 11.51 1.69 7.33
CA LEU A 77 10.16 2.22 7.23
C LEU A 77 10.21 3.67 6.72
N TYR A 78 9.33 4.02 5.80
CA TYR A 78 9.20 5.36 5.24
C TYR A 78 7.86 5.97 5.65
N ASP A 79 7.87 7.26 5.97
CA ASP A 79 6.64 7.99 6.25
C ASP A 79 5.85 8.22 4.95
N GLY A 80 4.63 7.69 4.90
CA GLY A 80 3.78 7.76 3.71
C GLY A 80 3.40 9.18 3.32
N HIS A 81 3.16 10.08 4.28
CA HIS A 81 2.80 11.47 3.97
C HIS A 81 3.99 12.27 3.45
N GLU A 82 5.19 12.00 3.96
CA GLU A 82 6.41 12.64 3.44
C GLU A 82 6.80 12.12 2.06
N LEU A 83 6.59 10.82 1.77
CA LEU A 83 6.75 10.30 0.42
C LEU A 83 5.78 10.97 -0.57
N LEU A 84 4.52 11.18 -0.18
CA LEU A 84 3.53 11.90 -0.98
C LEU A 84 3.92 13.38 -1.18
N ARG A 85 4.45 14.04 -0.14
CA ARG A 85 4.96 15.42 -0.25
C ARG A 85 6.14 15.50 -1.21
N LEU A 86 7.08 14.56 -1.12
CA LEU A 86 8.20 14.46 -2.03
C LEU A 86 7.72 14.26 -3.47
N ALA A 87 6.74 13.39 -3.68
CA ALA A 87 6.15 13.13 -4.99
C ALA A 87 5.57 14.39 -5.65
N LEU A 88 4.80 15.15 -4.88
CA LEU A 88 4.22 16.41 -5.33
C LEU A 88 5.30 17.47 -5.60
N ALA A 89 6.35 17.52 -4.78
CA ALA A 89 7.45 18.45 -4.97
C ALA A 89 8.22 18.17 -6.28
N VAL A 90 8.44 16.90 -6.61
CA VAL A 90 9.11 16.48 -7.85
C VAL A 90 8.25 16.77 -9.07
N ALA A 91 6.95 16.50 -9.00
CA ALA A 91 6.04 16.71 -10.14
C ALA A 91 5.81 18.20 -10.46
N GLY A 92 6.09 19.09 -9.52
CA GLY A 92 6.04 20.54 -9.70
C GLY A 92 4.61 21.13 -9.73
N PRO A 93 4.48 22.46 -9.86
CA PRO A 93 3.21 23.18 -9.68
C PRO A 93 2.12 22.83 -10.72
N GLY A 94 2.52 22.30 -11.88
CA GLY A 94 1.62 21.95 -12.99
C GLY A 94 0.97 20.57 -12.86
N ALA A 95 1.50 19.69 -12.00
CA ALA A 95 0.96 18.36 -11.73
C ALA A 95 -0.21 18.43 -10.74
N SER A 96 -1.20 19.29 -11.04
CA SER A 96 -2.37 19.44 -10.18
C SER A 96 -3.17 18.14 -10.20
N PRO A 97 -3.44 17.50 -9.05
CA PRO A 97 -4.32 16.32 -8.98
C PRO A 97 -5.80 16.67 -9.28
N ARG A 98 -6.08 17.86 -9.80
CA ARG A 98 -7.44 18.31 -10.08
C ARG A 98 -7.94 17.66 -11.36
N GLY A 99 -8.86 16.72 -11.20
CA GLY A 99 -9.51 16.00 -12.30
C GLY A 99 -8.95 14.60 -12.53
N ALA A 100 -7.74 14.31 -12.04
CA ALA A 100 -7.07 13.03 -12.13
C ALA A 100 -6.89 12.39 -10.74
N LEU A 101 -7.07 11.08 -10.63
CA LEU A 101 -6.54 10.32 -9.50
C LEU A 101 -5.15 9.81 -9.86
N HIS A 102 -4.15 10.21 -9.08
CA HIS A 102 -2.80 9.68 -9.21
C HIS A 102 -2.61 8.52 -8.24
N VAL A 103 -2.23 7.36 -8.74
CA VAL A 103 -1.94 6.16 -7.93
C VAL A 103 -0.48 5.81 -8.09
N MET A 104 0.30 5.89 -7.03
CA MET A 104 1.72 5.55 -7.04
C MET A 104 1.92 4.16 -6.45
N VAL A 105 2.72 3.33 -7.11
CA VAL A 105 3.02 1.97 -6.64
C VAL A 105 4.50 1.89 -6.24
N THR A 106 4.78 1.46 -5.02
CA THR A 106 6.15 1.32 -4.49
C THR A 106 6.38 -0.04 -3.83
N ASP A 107 7.64 -0.43 -3.72
CA ASP A 107 8.12 -1.59 -2.97
C ASP A 107 8.79 -1.21 -1.64
N LEU A 108 8.79 0.08 -1.29
CA LEU A 108 9.24 0.55 0.02
C LEU A 108 8.26 0.12 1.12
N LEU A 109 8.75 -0.21 2.31
CA LEU A 109 7.90 -0.38 3.49
C LEU A 109 7.40 0.99 3.93
N VAL A 110 6.11 1.24 3.75
CA VAL A 110 5.45 2.53 4.01
C VAL A 110 4.57 2.42 5.25
N GLY A 111 4.61 3.43 6.11
CA GLY A 111 3.70 3.55 7.23
C GLY A 111 3.22 4.96 7.49
N THR A 112 2.16 5.05 8.29
CA THR A 112 1.63 6.32 8.82
C THR A 112 1.65 6.27 10.33
N TYR A 113 1.90 7.42 10.95
CA TYR A 113 1.80 7.56 12.39
C TYR A 113 0.32 7.66 12.80
N ASP A 114 -0.07 6.88 13.79
CA ASP A 114 -1.40 6.94 14.39
C ASP A 114 -1.28 7.60 15.77
N ASP A 115 -1.92 8.76 15.93
CA ASP A 115 -1.91 9.50 17.19
C ASP A 115 -2.69 8.78 18.30
N ALA A 116 -3.62 7.86 17.95
CA ALA A 116 -4.44 7.15 18.92
C ALA A 116 -3.64 6.11 19.72
N ASP A 117 -2.68 5.42 19.08
CA ASP A 117 -1.79 4.45 19.74
C ASP A 117 -0.31 4.87 19.76
N ALA A 118 -0.04 6.11 19.36
CA ALA A 118 1.25 6.79 19.41
C ALA A 118 2.40 6.01 18.74
N ARG A 119 2.12 5.40 17.58
CA ARG A 119 3.13 4.68 16.80
C ARG A 119 2.82 4.63 15.31
N TYR A 120 3.84 4.26 14.54
CA TYR A 120 3.69 3.94 13.13
C TYR A 120 3.05 2.58 12.92
N HIS A 121 2.19 2.53 11.91
CA HIS A 121 1.64 1.31 11.32
C HIS A 121 2.06 1.21 9.87
N ALA A 122 2.51 0.04 9.43
CA ALA A 122 2.72 -0.20 8.01
C ALA A 122 1.35 -0.22 7.31
N ARG A 123 1.22 0.58 6.24
CA ARG A 123 -0.03 0.77 5.50
C ARG A 123 0.16 0.33 4.05
N PRO A 124 -0.54 -0.72 3.59
CA PRO A 124 -0.52 -1.14 2.19
C PRO A 124 -1.04 -0.05 1.24
N VAL A 125 -1.96 0.78 1.73
CA VAL A 125 -2.53 1.93 1.03
C VAL A 125 -2.50 3.16 1.93
N VAL A 126 -2.01 4.29 1.40
CA VAL A 126 -2.26 5.63 1.93
C VAL A 126 -3.25 6.29 0.97
N ALA A 127 -4.52 6.32 1.38
CA ALA A 127 -5.61 6.84 0.57
C ALA A 127 -5.59 8.38 0.59
N SER A 128 -5.15 8.96 -0.52
CA SER A 128 -5.05 10.41 -0.75
C SER A 128 -4.99 10.69 -2.25
N ASN A 129 -4.77 11.94 -2.68
CA ASN A 129 -4.48 12.21 -4.09
C ASN A 129 -3.24 13.11 -4.22
N PRO A 130 -2.07 12.58 -4.64
CA PRO A 130 -1.83 11.19 -5.06
C PRO A 130 -2.06 10.17 -3.95
N SER A 131 -2.45 8.94 -4.31
CA SER A 131 -2.50 7.76 -3.44
C SER A 131 -1.19 7.00 -3.53
N LEU A 132 -0.83 6.28 -2.47
CA LEU A 132 0.39 5.46 -2.42
C LEU A 132 0.04 4.02 -2.04
N LEU A 133 0.43 3.08 -2.90
CA LEU A 133 0.30 1.64 -2.70
C LEU A 133 1.67 1.04 -2.45
N SER A 134 1.81 0.22 -1.41
CA SER A 134 3.07 -0.42 -1.04
C SER A 134 2.95 -1.94 -1.02
N THR A 135 3.74 -2.63 -1.85
CA THR A 135 3.80 -4.10 -1.85
C THR A 135 4.45 -4.64 -0.58
N ALA A 136 5.50 -3.98 -0.05
CA ALA A 136 6.12 -4.37 1.20
C ALA A 136 5.15 -4.21 2.38
N SER A 137 4.38 -3.13 2.43
CA SER A 137 3.38 -2.96 3.48
C SER A 137 2.18 -3.91 3.33
N ALA A 138 1.85 -4.39 2.13
CA ALA A 138 0.88 -5.48 1.95
C ALA A 138 1.37 -6.81 2.57
N VAL A 139 2.68 -7.05 2.62
CA VAL A 139 3.28 -8.21 3.32
C VAL A 139 3.31 -7.98 4.84
N TRP A 140 3.81 -6.82 5.26
CA TRP A 140 4.21 -6.61 6.66
C TRP A 140 3.19 -5.88 7.53
N GLY A 141 2.23 -5.16 6.93
CA GLY A 141 1.22 -4.38 7.66
C GLY A 141 0.12 -5.25 8.29
N PRO A 142 -0.60 -6.06 7.50
CA PRO A 142 -1.62 -6.96 8.02
C PRO A 142 -1.03 -8.07 8.88
N ALA A 143 -1.66 -8.37 10.02
CA ALA A 143 -1.23 -9.41 10.94
C ALA A 143 -1.40 -10.82 10.33
N ARG A 144 -0.48 -11.73 10.65
CA ARG A 144 -0.59 -13.16 10.29
C ARG A 144 -1.56 -13.88 11.21
N SER A 145 -1.94 -15.12 10.89
CA SER A 145 -2.90 -15.87 11.70
C SER A 145 -2.42 -16.04 13.15
N ARG A 146 -3.35 -16.07 14.11
CA ARG A 146 -3.01 -16.36 15.52
C ARG A 146 -2.31 -17.71 15.68
N ARG A 147 -2.69 -18.68 14.84
CA ARG A 147 -2.07 -20.01 14.77
C ARG A 147 -0.59 -19.90 14.40
N TYR A 148 -0.27 -19.17 13.33
CA TYR A 148 1.12 -18.92 12.94
C TYR A 148 1.95 -18.38 14.11
N TYR A 149 1.46 -17.38 14.83
CA TYR A 149 2.20 -16.83 15.97
C TYR A 149 2.38 -17.84 17.11
N GLY A 150 1.34 -18.63 17.42
CA GLY A 150 1.44 -19.69 18.43
C GLY A 150 2.51 -20.73 18.08
N GLU A 151 2.51 -21.21 16.83
CA GLU A 151 3.49 -22.19 16.34
C GLU A 151 4.90 -21.59 16.26
N ALA A 152 5.04 -20.35 15.78
CA ALA A 152 6.33 -19.65 15.73
C ALA A 152 6.92 -19.43 17.12
N MET A 153 6.10 -19.11 18.12
CA MET A 153 6.53 -18.98 19.51
C MET A 153 6.94 -20.32 20.11
N ALA A 154 6.19 -21.39 19.85
CA ALA A 154 6.52 -22.74 20.30
C ALA A 154 7.83 -23.25 19.67
N ALA A 155 8.01 -23.04 18.35
CA ALA A 155 9.25 -23.36 17.66
C ALA A 155 10.43 -22.61 18.27
N ARG A 156 10.32 -21.29 18.48
CA ARG A 156 11.37 -20.50 19.15
C ARG A 156 11.71 -21.02 20.55
N ALA A 157 10.70 -21.34 21.36
CA ALA A 157 10.90 -21.82 22.74
C ALA A 157 11.58 -23.20 22.81
N SER A 158 11.40 -24.02 21.77
CA SER A 158 11.97 -25.37 21.69
C SER A 158 13.27 -25.45 20.88
N GLY A 159 13.80 -24.32 20.40
CA GLY A 159 14.94 -24.30 19.47
C GLY A 159 14.63 -24.90 18.10
N GLY A 160 13.35 -25.00 17.75
CA GLY A 160 12.87 -25.47 16.46
C GLY A 160 13.11 -24.47 15.32
N ASP A 161 12.92 -24.94 14.09
CA ASP A 161 13.17 -24.18 12.88
C ASP A 161 12.00 -23.23 12.55
N GLY A 162 12.23 -21.93 12.69
CA GLY A 162 11.25 -20.91 12.31
C GLY A 162 10.94 -20.90 10.81
N ALA A 163 11.87 -21.33 9.95
CA ALA A 163 11.63 -21.43 8.51
C ALA A 163 10.63 -22.55 8.18
N ALA A 164 10.62 -23.63 8.95
CA ALA A 164 9.62 -24.69 8.81
C ALA A 164 8.21 -24.19 9.13
N VAL A 165 8.05 -23.35 10.18
CA VAL A 165 6.78 -22.69 10.49
C VAL A 165 6.37 -21.74 9.36
N GLU A 166 7.31 -20.93 8.85
CA GLU A 166 7.05 -20.06 7.71
C GLU A 166 6.52 -20.83 6.49
N ALA A 167 7.19 -21.94 6.14
CA ALA A 167 6.82 -22.78 5.02
C ALA A 167 5.45 -23.45 5.21
N ALA A 168 5.14 -23.92 6.42
CA ALA A 168 3.84 -24.53 6.74
C ALA A 168 2.65 -23.56 6.58
N HIS A 169 2.91 -22.26 6.76
CA HIS A 169 1.90 -21.21 6.67
C HIS A 169 2.00 -20.36 5.39
N ALA A 170 2.83 -20.72 4.41
CA ALA A 170 3.09 -19.90 3.23
C ALA A 170 1.80 -19.54 2.43
N ALA A 171 0.78 -20.39 2.48
CA ALA A 171 -0.50 -20.12 1.82
C ALA A 171 -1.37 -19.09 2.57
N GLU A 172 -1.10 -18.79 3.84
CA GLU A 172 -1.96 -17.97 4.70
C GLU A 172 -1.64 -16.46 4.65
N HIS A 173 -0.49 -16.09 4.10
CA HIS A 173 -0.07 -14.69 4.01
C HIS A 173 0.74 -14.42 2.75
N LEU A 174 0.78 -13.15 2.36
CA LEU A 174 1.65 -12.69 1.28
C LEU A 174 3.11 -12.71 1.73
N VAL A 175 4.00 -12.99 0.77
CA VAL A 175 5.45 -12.82 0.90
C VAL A 175 5.99 -11.94 -0.23
N GLU A 176 7.24 -11.50 -0.13
CA GLU A 176 7.87 -10.75 -1.23
C GLU A 176 7.92 -11.60 -2.50
N GLY A 177 7.53 -11.02 -3.65
CA GLY A 177 7.48 -11.73 -4.93
C GLY A 177 6.30 -12.69 -5.10
N ASP A 178 5.34 -12.73 -4.17
CA ASP A 178 4.17 -13.61 -4.26
C ASP A 178 3.31 -13.30 -5.50
N ALA A 179 2.91 -14.34 -6.24
CA ALA A 179 2.06 -14.20 -7.42
C ALA A 179 0.69 -13.56 -7.11
N ARG A 180 0.22 -13.67 -5.86
CA ARG A 180 -1.04 -13.08 -5.38
C ARG A 180 -0.91 -11.57 -5.10
N MET A 181 0.30 -11.03 -5.05
CA MET A 181 0.56 -9.60 -4.77
C MET A 181 -0.19 -8.69 -5.74
N ALA A 182 -0.22 -9.02 -7.03
CA ALA A 182 -0.92 -8.23 -8.02
C ALA A 182 -2.43 -8.15 -7.74
N ALA A 183 -3.04 -9.21 -7.19
CA ALA A 183 -4.45 -9.22 -6.82
C ALA A 183 -4.71 -8.34 -5.59
N ALA A 184 -3.87 -8.43 -4.56
CA ALA A 184 -3.96 -7.57 -3.38
C ALA A 184 -3.80 -6.09 -3.75
N ILE A 185 -2.82 -5.74 -4.59
CA ILE A 185 -2.60 -4.36 -5.03
C ILE A 185 -3.78 -3.83 -5.84
N ARG A 186 -4.46 -4.66 -6.65
CA ARG A 186 -5.72 -4.24 -7.31
C ARG A 186 -6.80 -3.88 -6.30
N GLY A 187 -6.97 -4.67 -5.24
CA GLY A 187 -7.91 -4.36 -4.16
C GLY A 187 -7.57 -3.06 -3.43
N TYR A 188 -6.30 -2.86 -3.07
CA TYR A 188 -5.84 -1.61 -2.46
C TYR A 188 -5.97 -0.40 -3.41
N ALA A 189 -5.82 -0.61 -4.72
CA ALA A 189 -6.08 0.42 -5.71
C ALA A 189 -7.58 0.78 -5.80
N MET A 190 -8.47 -0.20 -5.64
CA MET A 190 -9.91 0.08 -5.49
C MET A 190 -10.21 0.88 -4.23
N GLN A 191 -9.56 0.58 -3.09
CA GLN A 191 -9.68 1.39 -1.86
C GLN A 191 -9.27 2.84 -2.08
N ALA A 192 -8.10 3.06 -2.70
CA ALA A 192 -7.63 4.39 -3.06
C ALA A 192 -8.62 5.14 -3.99
N ALA A 193 -9.13 4.47 -5.01
CA ALA A 193 -10.08 5.06 -5.96
C ALA A 193 -11.43 5.39 -5.32
N MET A 194 -11.95 4.49 -4.48
CA MET A 194 -13.22 4.70 -3.79
C MET A 194 -13.13 5.83 -2.78
N TYR A 195 -12.01 5.95 -2.06
CA TYR A 195 -11.76 7.10 -1.18
C TYR A 195 -11.73 8.40 -1.98
N ALA A 196 -11.07 8.44 -3.14
CA ALA A 196 -11.03 9.62 -3.99
C ALA A 196 -12.41 10.02 -4.56
N LEU A 197 -13.31 9.04 -4.77
CA LEU A 197 -14.66 9.27 -5.29
C LEU A 197 -15.67 9.65 -4.22
N THR A 198 -15.60 9.04 -3.04
CA THR A 198 -16.68 9.07 -2.03
C THR A 198 -16.25 9.68 -0.71
N GLY A 199 -14.94 9.77 -0.42
CA GLY A 199 -14.40 10.11 0.89
C GLY A 199 -14.50 8.97 1.92
N GLU A 200 -15.10 7.83 1.58
CA GLU A 200 -15.16 6.66 2.45
C GLU A 200 -13.81 5.93 2.43
N ALA A 201 -13.21 5.74 3.61
CA ALA A 201 -11.88 5.14 3.72
C ALA A 201 -11.93 3.62 3.47
N PHE A 202 -12.88 2.92 4.09
CA PHE A 202 -12.98 1.45 4.05
C PHE A 202 -14.42 0.98 4.26
N CYS A 203 -14.68 -0.27 3.89
CA CYS A 203 -15.95 -0.96 4.07
C CYS A 203 -15.91 -1.96 5.25
N ASP A 204 -16.99 -2.06 6.02
CA ASP A 204 -17.10 -3.05 7.10
C ASP A 204 -17.49 -4.45 6.59
N ASP A 205 -17.93 -4.58 5.33
CA ASP A 205 -18.27 -5.87 4.73
C ASP A 205 -16.99 -6.67 4.41
N ALA A 206 -16.79 -7.76 5.15
CA ALA A 206 -15.62 -8.64 5.02
C ALA A 206 -15.54 -9.42 3.70
N SER A 207 -16.54 -9.31 2.83
CA SER A 207 -16.51 -9.84 1.45
C SER A 207 -16.16 -8.76 0.40
N CYS A 208 -16.20 -7.49 0.78
CA CYS A 208 -15.88 -6.37 -0.09
C CYS A 208 -14.36 -6.18 -0.20
N CYS A 209 -13.85 -5.89 -1.39
CA CYS A 209 -12.43 -5.59 -1.60
C CYS A 209 -12.01 -4.27 -0.96
N LEU A 210 -12.98 -3.44 -0.55
CA LEU A 210 -12.76 -2.23 0.23
C LEU A 210 -12.63 -2.49 1.74
N HIS A 211 -12.66 -3.75 2.18
CA HIS A 211 -12.57 -4.10 3.59
C HIS A 211 -11.26 -3.63 4.24
N ASP A 212 -11.34 -3.07 5.45
CA ASP A 212 -10.18 -2.72 6.28
C ASP A 212 -9.55 -3.99 6.90
N ALA A 213 -8.90 -4.79 6.05
CA ALA A 213 -8.32 -6.06 6.43
C ALA A 213 -7.08 -5.86 7.33
N HIS A 214 -7.26 -6.03 8.64
CA HIS A 214 -6.15 -6.04 9.61
C HIS A 214 -5.36 -7.34 9.62
N TRP A 215 -5.89 -8.40 9.01
CA TRP A 215 -5.27 -9.73 8.96
C TRP A 215 -5.00 -10.14 7.51
N GLN A 216 -3.90 -10.87 7.30
CA GLN A 216 -3.52 -11.45 6.00
C GLN A 216 -4.63 -12.31 5.38
N SER A 217 -5.40 -13.03 6.20
CA SER A 217 -6.57 -13.79 5.73
C SER A 217 -7.61 -12.88 5.07
N GLY A 218 -7.90 -11.71 5.65
CA GLY A 218 -8.82 -10.72 5.07
C GLY A 218 -8.27 -10.07 3.80
N VAL A 219 -6.95 -9.88 3.72
CA VAL A 219 -6.30 -9.41 2.49
C VAL A 219 -6.49 -10.43 1.37
N LEU A 220 -6.22 -11.70 1.65
CA LEU A 220 -6.32 -12.77 0.66
C LEU A 220 -7.77 -13.07 0.26
N SER A 221 -8.73 -13.01 1.20
CA SER A 221 -10.13 -13.36 0.94
C SER A 221 -10.96 -12.21 0.38
N ALA A 222 -10.77 -10.99 0.91
CA ALA A 222 -11.61 -9.83 0.60
C ALA A 222 -10.88 -8.88 -0.36
N VAL A 223 -9.74 -8.33 0.06
CA VAL A 223 -9.02 -7.31 -0.73
C VAL A 223 -8.59 -7.87 -2.08
N ALA A 224 -7.95 -9.04 -2.11
CA ALA A 224 -7.44 -9.67 -3.31
C ALA A 224 -8.55 -10.24 -4.22
N SER A 225 -9.78 -10.39 -3.74
CA SER A 225 -10.89 -10.83 -4.59
C SER A 225 -11.25 -9.79 -5.65
N GLY A 226 -11.04 -8.51 -5.35
CA GLY A 226 -11.47 -7.39 -6.18
C GLY A 226 -12.99 -7.21 -6.26
N GLN A 227 -13.78 -7.98 -5.50
CA GLN A 227 -15.24 -7.95 -5.54
C GLN A 227 -15.78 -6.84 -4.63
N LEU A 228 -16.74 -6.07 -5.12
CA LEU A 228 -17.43 -5.06 -4.31
C LEU A 228 -18.69 -5.65 -3.69
N CYS A 229 -19.08 -5.15 -2.51
CA CYS A 229 -20.41 -5.42 -1.99
C CYS A 229 -21.49 -4.75 -2.86
N ALA A 230 -22.74 -5.13 -2.68
CA ALA A 230 -23.85 -4.58 -3.48
C ALA A 230 -23.95 -3.05 -3.39
N ALA A 231 -23.68 -2.47 -2.22
CA ALA A 231 -23.73 -1.03 -2.01
C ALA A 231 -22.64 -0.29 -2.83
N HIS A 232 -21.39 -0.74 -2.75
CA HIS A 232 -20.29 -0.13 -3.50
C HIS A 232 -20.36 -0.41 -5.00
N GLY A 233 -20.85 -1.60 -5.39
CA GLY A 233 -21.12 -1.90 -6.80
C GLY A 233 -22.15 -0.94 -7.41
N ALA A 234 -23.24 -0.65 -6.68
CA ALA A 234 -24.23 0.34 -7.10
C ALA A 234 -23.67 1.78 -7.12
N ALA A 235 -22.82 2.14 -6.15
CA ALA A 235 -22.19 3.45 -6.11
C ALA A 235 -21.30 3.70 -7.34
N ILE A 236 -20.54 2.70 -7.79
CA ILE A 236 -19.75 2.79 -9.03
C ILE A 236 -20.64 2.82 -10.27
N GLY A 237 -21.67 1.97 -10.33
CA GLY A 237 -22.60 1.93 -11.46
C GLY A 237 -23.42 3.22 -11.64
N GLY A 238 -23.55 4.04 -10.60
CA GLY A 238 -24.17 5.37 -10.68
C GLY A 238 -23.21 6.50 -11.10
N LEU A 239 -21.91 6.22 -11.23
CA LEU A 239 -20.87 7.18 -11.64
C LEU A 239 -20.47 7.02 -13.12
N THR A 240 -20.81 5.90 -13.75
CA THR A 240 -20.62 5.58 -15.18
C THR A 240 -21.85 5.95 -15.99
#